data_AF-A0A4W5RPZ1-F1
#
_entry.id   AF-A0A4W5RPZ1-F1
#
_cell.length_a   1.000
_cell.length_b   1.000
_cell.length_c   1.000
_cell.angle_alpha   90.00
_cell.angle_beta   90.00
_cell.angle_gamma   90.00
#
_symmetry.space_group_name_H-M   'P 1'
#
loop_
_entity.id
_entity.type
_entity.pdbx_description
1 polymer ?
#
loop_
_entity_poly.entity_id
_entity_poly.type
_entity_poly.pdbx_seq_one_letter_code
_entity_poly.pdbx_strand_id
1 'polypeptide(L)'
;MPQTSKVNSSAAGGPGQVSAPDHGEPPPPQAEPRDLAAGDGGVGDQLEIKNISKFRYSPALCISVGSFSDPEDLPGLAHFLEHMVFMGSEKYPAENGFDAFLKKHGGSDNASTDCERTIFQFDVQRKYFREALDRWAQFFICPLMIEDAIDREVEAVDSEYQLARPSDSHRKEMLFGSLARPKHPMGKFCWGNAQTLKHEPREKQINTYQRLRDFWKRYYSAHYMTLTVQSKETLNTLEEWVADVFSKVPNNAQPRPDFSDLQDPFDTPTFNKLYRIVPVRKVHALTVTWALPPQGKQYRVKPLHYISWLIGHEGAGSILSLLRKKCWALALFGGNSETGFDQNTTYSIFSISITLTDEGFQNFHQVVHLVFQYMKMLQTLGPQQRIYEEIQKIEANEFHYQEQTDPIEYVENICENMQLFPKEDFLTGDQLMFEYNPEVISSALALLTPERANLLLLSPEHEGHCSHKEKWFGTNYSIEDLPEEWAQRWAGDFDLNPDLYLPAENKFIATDFALKPSDCPDTEVPVRIVNNERGCLWFKKDNKFKIPKGVVKCVCVCVYVYWGVFFC
;
A
#
# COMPACT_ATOMS: atom_id res chain seq x y z
N MET A 1 -4.38 0.37 4.95
CA MET A 1 -4.23 -0.17 6.33
C MET A 1 -3.53 0.85 7.22
N PRO A 2 -3.82 0.88 8.53
CA PRO A 2 -3.12 1.75 9.47
C PRO A 2 -1.60 1.45 9.46
N GLN A 3 -0.81 2.51 9.45
CA GLN A 3 0.64 2.46 9.66
C GLN A 3 1.01 3.48 10.74
N THR A 4 1.84 3.08 11.69
CA THR A 4 2.20 3.91 12.85
C THR A 4 3.37 4.85 12.55
N SER A 5 3.13 5.92 11.78
CA SER A 5 4.11 7.01 11.69
C SER A 5 3.97 7.97 12.89
N LYS A 6 4.79 7.78 13.93
CA LYS A 6 4.77 8.69 15.10
C LYS A 6 5.27 10.10 14.73
N VAL A 7 4.34 11.02 14.49
CA VAL A 7 4.61 12.48 14.47
C VAL A 7 4.53 12.98 15.92
N ASN A 8 5.67 13.45 16.47
CA ASN A 8 5.75 13.93 17.85
C ASN A 8 4.89 15.19 18.08
N SER A 9 3.98 15.13 19.04
CA SER A 9 3.41 16.29 19.74
C SER A 9 4.16 16.51 21.06
N SER A 10 5.31 17.19 21.03
CA SER A 10 5.99 17.63 22.25
C SER A 10 5.47 19.02 22.67
N ALA A 11 4.48 19.07 23.57
CA ALA A 11 4.14 20.27 24.31
C ALA A 11 4.64 20.15 25.76
N ALA A 12 5.61 20.97 26.13
CA ALA A 12 6.03 21.21 27.51
C ALA A 12 6.05 22.73 27.76
N GLY A 13 5.34 23.16 28.81
CA GLY A 13 4.90 24.54 29.00
C GLY A 13 5.82 25.46 29.81
N GLY A 14 5.34 26.69 30.01
CA GLY A 14 5.83 27.69 30.94
C GLY A 14 4.87 28.90 31.01
N PRO A 15 4.45 29.37 32.20
CA PRO A 15 3.42 30.40 32.34
C PRO A 15 4.03 31.82 32.33
N GLY A 16 3.39 32.76 31.62
CA GLY A 16 3.86 34.15 31.56
C GLY A 16 2.78 35.15 31.14
N GLN A 17 2.20 35.80 32.15
CA GLN A 17 1.63 37.15 32.24
C GLN A 17 0.75 37.77 31.12
N VAL A 18 -0.34 38.36 31.61
CA VAL A 18 -1.39 39.13 30.93
C VAL A 18 -0.90 40.51 30.48
N SER A 19 -1.21 40.89 29.23
CA SER A 19 -1.40 42.30 28.81
C SER A 19 -2.33 42.39 27.58
N ALA A 20 -3.08 43.49 27.52
CA ALA A 20 -4.32 43.74 26.76
C ALA A 20 -4.10 44.09 25.24
N PRO A 21 -5.16 44.39 24.46
CA PRO A 21 -5.28 44.03 23.03
C PRO A 21 -4.73 45.07 22.05
N ASP A 22 -4.38 44.62 20.86
CA ASP A 22 -4.18 45.49 19.69
C ASP A 22 -4.88 44.91 18.45
N HIS A 23 -5.42 45.82 17.64
CA HIS A 23 -6.24 45.56 16.46
C HIS A 23 -5.38 45.41 15.19
N GLY A 24 -5.76 44.48 14.30
CA GLY A 24 -5.60 44.67 12.85
C GLY A 24 -4.72 43.66 12.09
N GLU A 25 -5.39 42.76 11.36
CA GLU A 25 -5.21 42.40 9.93
C GLU A 25 -5.51 40.90 9.66
N PRO A 26 -6.20 40.56 8.56
CA PRO A 26 -6.58 39.19 8.26
C PRO A 26 -5.38 38.37 7.74
N PRO A 27 -5.26 37.08 8.10
CA PRO A 27 -4.17 36.24 7.62
C PRO A 27 -4.32 35.88 6.13
N PRO A 28 -3.21 35.67 5.39
CA PRO A 28 -3.24 35.25 3.99
C PRO A 28 -3.76 33.81 3.83
N PRO A 29 -4.27 33.44 2.64
CA PRO A 29 -4.90 32.14 2.40
C PRO A 29 -3.93 30.99 2.67
N GLN A 30 -4.38 30.05 3.50
CA GLN A 30 -3.68 28.81 3.82
C GLN A 30 -3.60 27.91 2.59
N ALA A 31 -2.39 27.47 2.26
CA ALA A 31 -2.14 26.50 1.20
C ALA A 31 -2.73 25.14 1.59
N GLU A 32 -3.42 24.52 0.64
CA GLU A 32 -4.06 23.20 0.78
C GLU A 32 -3.03 22.08 1.03
N PRO A 33 -3.34 21.10 1.90
CA PRO A 33 -2.49 19.91 2.06
C PRO A 33 -2.65 19.01 0.84
N ARG A 34 -1.57 18.88 0.06
CA ARG A 34 -1.44 17.87 -1.00
C ARG A 34 -1.17 16.52 -0.35
N ASP A 35 -2.04 15.57 -0.65
CA ASP A 35 -1.77 14.16 -0.42
C ASP A 35 -0.50 13.73 -1.15
N LEU A 36 0.30 12.91 -0.45
CA LEU A 36 1.56 12.33 -0.87
C LEU A 36 1.39 11.47 -2.14
N ALA A 37 1.57 12.09 -3.29
CA ALA A 37 2.26 11.47 -4.41
C ALA A 37 3.74 11.90 -4.31
N ALA A 38 4.65 10.93 -4.47
CA ALA A 38 6.08 11.11 -4.34
C ALA A 38 6.63 12.34 -5.09
N GLY A 39 7.43 13.15 -4.37
CA GLY A 39 8.46 14.03 -4.95
C GLY A 39 8.07 15.50 -5.13
N ASP A 40 8.61 16.37 -4.27
CA ASP A 40 9.71 17.27 -4.64
C ASP A 40 10.30 17.91 -3.37
N GLY A 41 11.43 17.39 -2.92
CA GLY A 41 12.19 17.90 -1.77
C GLY A 41 13.52 18.43 -2.25
N GLY A 42 13.84 19.66 -1.87
CA GLY A 42 15.02 20.40 -2.29
C GLY A 42 16.31 19.57 -2.31
N VAL A 43 17.05 19.71 -3.41
CA VAL A 43 18.24 18.93 -3.80
C VAL A 43 19.41 19.02 -2.80
N GLY A 44 19.33 19.88 -1.78
CA GLY A 44 20.36 20.06 -0.75
C GLY A 44 20.32 19.03 0.39
N ASP A 45 19.15 18.77 0.98
CA ASP A 45 19.04 17.94 2.19
C ASP A 45 18.93 16.43 1.91
N GLN A 46 18.52 16.05 0.68
CA GLN A 46 18.41 14.64 0.29
C GLN A 46 19.75 13.92 0.13
N LEU A 47 20.85 14.66 -0.07
CA LEU A 47 22.19 14.09 -0.25
C LEU A 47 22.83 13.67 1.08
N GLU A 48 22.53 14.33 2.19
CA GLU A 48 23.03 13.93 3.51
C GLU A 48 22.26 12.72 4.07
N ILE A 49 20.95 12.65 3.87
CA ILE A 49 20.13 11.52 4.35
C ILE A 49 20.50 10.21 3.61
N LYS A 50 20.80 10.27 2.30
CA LYS A 50 21.18 9.07 1.52
C LYS A 50 22.55 8.46 1.87
N ASN A 51 23.42 9.17 2.56
CA ASN A 51 24.70 8.60 3.01
C ASN A 51 24.59 7.87 4.37
N ILE A 52 23.55 8.15 5.16
CA ILE A 52 23.34 7.54 6.48
C ILE A 52 22.69 6.14 6.37
N SER A 53 21.95 5.86 5.28
CA SER A 53 21.27 4.56 5.08
C SER A 53 22.23 3.38 4.80
N LYS A 54 23.48 3.62 4.39
CA LYS A 54 24.43 2.55 4.00
C LYS A 54 24.96 1.66 5.13
N PHE A 55 24.62 1.94 6.39
CA PHE A 55 25.18 1.26 7.56
C PHE A 55 24.16 1.02 8.70
N ARG A 56 22.87 0.94 8.40
CA ARG A 56 21.85 0.60 9.39
C ARG A 56 21.51 -0.89 9.36
N TYR A 57 21.17 -1.39 10.53
CA TYR A 57 20.88 -2.80 10.78
C TYR A 57 19.41 -2.88 11.11
N SER A 58 18.69 -3.73 10.38
CA SER A 58 17.23 -3.71 10.38
C SER A 58 16.71 -5.13 10.56
N PRO A 59 15.83 -5.38 11.53
CA PRO A 59 15.03 -6.58 11.59
C PRO A 59 13.55 -6.26 11.35
N ALA A 60 12.81 -7.23 10.84
CA ALA A 60 11.35 -7.19 10.81
C ALA A 60 10.77 -8.50 11.31
N LEU A 61 9.67 -8.41 12.06
CA LEU A 61 8.93 -9.55 12.58
C LEU A 61 7.47 -9.40 12.17
N CYS A 62 6.96 -10.41 11.47
CA CYS A 62 5.58 -10.47 11.01
C CYS A 62 4.85 -11.55 11.80
N ILE A 63 3.70 -11.18 12.35
CA ILE A 63 2.78 -12.06 13.04
C ILE A 63 1.63 -12.34 12.07
N SER A 64 1.32 -13.60 11.80
CA SER A 64 0.18 -14.03 10.96
C SER A 64 -1.19 -13.83 11.65
N VAL A 65 -1.40 -12.66 12.26
CA VAL A 65 -2.66 -12.21 12.86
C VAL A 65 -2.80 -10.71 12.61
N GLY A 66 -3.99 -10.26 12.21
CA GLY A 66 -4.32 -8.86 11.99
C GLY A 66 -5.75 -8.52 12.39
N SER A 67 -6.32 -7.45 11.82
CA SER A 67 -7.63 -6.91 12.20
C SER A 67 -8.82 -7.86 11.96
N PHE A 68 -8.70 -8.88 11.11
CA PHE A 68 -9.74 -9.89 10.93
C PHE A 68 -9.99 -10.69 12.21
N SER A 69 -8.99 -10.77 13.08
CA SER A 69 -9.07 -11.44 14.38
C SER A 69 -9.61 -10.54 15.49
N ASP A 70 -9.89 -9.25 15.21
CA ASP A 70 -10.49 -8.34 16.20
C ASP A 70 -11.80 -8.91 16.73
N PRO A 71 -12.07 -8.80 18.04
CA PRO A 71 -13.36 -9.18 18.57
C PRO A 71 -14.43 -8.17 18.16
N GLU A 72 -15.67 -8.64 17.96
CA GLU A 72 -16.79 -7.82 17.47
C GLU A 72 -17.10 -6.60 18.35
N ASP A 73 -16.80 -6.69 19.64
CA ASP A 73 -17.05 -5.64 20.63
C ASP A 73 -15.88 -4.67 20.81
N LEU A 74 -14.71 -4.92 20.20
CA LEU A 74 -13.56 -4.01 20.18
C LEU A 74 -12.92 -3.94 18.77
N PRO A 75 -13.60 -3.37 17.75
CA PRO A 75 -12.97 -3.13 16.44
C PRO A 75 -11.72 -2.24 16.57
N GLY A 76 -10.62 -2.68 15.94
CA GLY A 76 -9.31 -2.04 16.01
C GLY A 76 -8.40 -2.56 17.14
N LEU A 77 -8.75 -3.67 17.81
CA LEU A 77 -7.95 -4.19 18.93
C LEU A 77 -6.56 -4.69 18.51
N ALA A 78 -6.41 -5.29 17.33
CA ALA A 78 -5.12 -5.72 16.80
C ALA A 78 -4.20 -4.53 16.56
N HIS A 79 -4.73 -3.47 15.92
CA HIS A 79 -4.01 -2.21 15.73
C HIS A 79 -3.70 -1.55 17.07
N PHE A 80 -4.63 -1.54 18.02
CA PHE A 80 -4.36 -0.98 19.34
C PHE A 80 -3.30 -1.78 20.12
N LEU A 81 -3.29 -3.10 19.99
CA LEU A 81 -2.24 -3.94 20.59
C LEU A 81 -0.87 -3.63 20.01
N GLU A 82 -0.79 -3.37 18.71
CA GLU A 82 0.44 -2.92 18.03
C GLU A 82 1.03 -1.68 18.73
N HIS A 83 0.22 -0.69 19.09
CA HIS A 83 0.68 0.48 19.87
C HIS A 83 1.09 0.09 21.30
N MET A 84 0.27 -0.72 21.96
CA MET A 84 0.45 -1.02 23.39
C MET A 84 1.68 -1.86 23.71
N VAL A 85 2.20 -2.68 22.78
CA VAL A 85 3.42 -3.47 23.04
C VAL A 85 4.67 -2.60 23.18
N PHE A 86 4.65 -1.35 22.70
CA PHE A 86 5.72 -0.36 22.92
C PHE A 86 5.70 0.24 24.34
N MET A 87 4.59 0.08 25.08
CA MET A 87 4.38 0.66 26.41
C MET A 87 5.01 -0.19 27.52
N GLY A 88 6.33 -0.40 27.40
CA GLY A 88 7.15 -1.07 28.40
C GLY A 88 7.03 -2.61 28.41
N SER A 89 8.04 -3.25 28.98
CA SER A 89 8.13 -4.70 29.18
C SER A 89 8.70 -5.03 30.55
N GLU A 90 8.58 -6.27 31.00
CA GLU A 90 9.10 -6.67 32.33
C GLU A 90 10.60 -6.40 32.47
N LYS A 91 11.38 -6.65 31.41
CA LYS A 91 12.83 -6.39 31.39
C LYS A 91 13.17 -4.90 31.19
N TYR A 92 12.34 -4.18 30.46
CA TYR A 92 12.50 -2.74 30.18
C TYR A 92 11.20 -1.99 30.50
N PRO A 93 10.96 -1.64 31.77
CA PRO A 93 9.66 -1.14 32.24
C PRO A 93 9.40 0.32 31.90
N ALA A 94 10.40 1.05 31.42
CA ALA A 94 10.22 2.44 31.01
C ALA A 94 9.26 2.52 29.81
N GLU A 95 8.20 3.30 29.97
CA GLU A 95 7.30 3.64 28.88
C GLU A 95 8.07 4.31 27.74
N ASN A 96 7.79 3.91 26.50
CA ASN A 96 8.50 4.39 25.30
C ASN A 96 10.05 4.22 25.38
N GLY A 97 10.54 3.33 26.25
CA GLY A 97 11.98 3.14 26.46
C GLY A 97 12.73 2.59 25.25
N PHE A 98 12.02 1.91 24.33
CA PHE A 98 12.58 1.43 23.07
C PHE A 98 12.72 2.55 22.03
N ASP A 99 11.65 3.32 21.79
CA ASP A 99 11.67 4.51 20.91
C ASP A 99 12.75 5.51 21.33
N ALA A 100 12.82 5.83 22.63
CA ALA A 100 13.86 6.71 23.17
C ALA A 100 15.29 6.14 22.97
N PHE A 101 15.44 4.81 23.02
CA PHE A 101 16.72 4.16 22.76
C PHE A 101 17.10 4.28 21.27
N LEU A 102 16.18 4.03 20.34
CA LEU A 102 16.46 4.12 18.91
C LEU A 102 16.80 5.54 18.47
N LYS A 103 15.98 6.53 18.86
CA LYS A 103 16.22 7.96 18.57
C LYS A 103 17.59 8.41 19.06
N LYS A 104 18.00 8.00 20.26
CA LYS A 104 19.32 8.32 20.83
C LYS A 104 20.48 7.71 20.03
N HIS A 105 20.24 6.58 19.35
CA HIS A 105 21.27 5.83 18.61
C HIS A 105 21.08 5.92 17.09
N GLY A 106 20.39 6.96 16.60
CA GLY A 106 20.24 7.26 15.18
C GLY A 106 19.44 6.21 14.41
N GLY A 107 18.47 5.60 15.08
CA GLY A 107 17.53 4.63 14.54
C GLY A 107 16.08 5.12 14.62
N SER A 108 15.19 4.33 14.05
CA SER A 108 13.74 4.52 14.03
C SER A 108 13.04 3.16 14.08
N ASP A 109 11.77 3.18 14.44
CA ASP A 109 10.88 2.01 14.42
C ASP A 109 9.58 2.36 13.73
N ASN A 110 8.89 1.32 13.27
CA ASN A 110 7.53 1.43 12.75
C ASN A 110 6.81 0.09 12.95
N ALA A 111 5.50 0.11 12.80
CA ALA A 111 4.69 -1.08 12.67
C ALA A 111 3.47 -0.82 11.78
N SER A 112 2.84 -1.91 11.36
CA SER A 112 1.58 -1.83 10.62
C SER A 112 0.72 -3.05 10.90
N THR A 113 -0.59 -2.84 10.92
CA THR A 113 -1.58 -3.90 11.10
C THR A 113 -2.48 -3.97 9.87
N ASP A 114 -2.38 -5.07 9.14
CA ASP A 114 -3.21 -5.43 8.01
C ASP A 114 -4.38 -6.37 8.43
N CYS A 115 -5.16 -6.88 7.49
CA CYS A 115 -6.28 -7.78 7.71
C CYS A 115 -5.85 -9.04 8.47
N GLU A 116 -4.78 -9.69 8.03
CA GLU A 116 -4.35 -11.01 8.52
C GLU A 116 -2.94 -11.02 9.10
N ARG A 117 -2.26 -9.86 9.13
CA ARG A 117 -0.86 -9.74 9.53
C ARG A 117 -0.61 -8.45 10.33
N THR A 118 0.33 -8.50 11.27
CA THR A 118 0.92 -7.32 11.92
C THR A 118 2.42 -7.41 11.78
N ILE A 119 3.06 -6.35 11.27
CA ILE A 119 4.51 -6.30 11.02
C ILE A 119 5.12 -5.23 11.91
N PHE A 120 6.20 -5.58 12.59
CA PHE A 120 7.04 -4.68 13.37
C PHE A 120 8.44 -4.65 12.77
N GLN A 121 9.10 -3.51 12.85
CA GLN A 121 10.45 -3.32 12.35
C GLN A 121 11.16 -2.19 13.07
N PHE A 122 12.48 -2.19 12.98
CA PHE A 122 13.27 -1.01 13.32
C PHE A 122 14.56 -0.96 12.52
N ASP A 123 15.28 0.15 12.62
CA ASP A 123 16.66 0.27 12.22
C ASP A 123 17.50 0.95 13.30
N VAL A 124 18.78 0.58 13.39
CA VAL A 124 19.71 1.21 14.34
C VAL A 124 21.15 1.09 13.85
N GLN A 125 22.04 1.90 14.42
CA GLN A 125 23.48 1.76 14.21
C GLN A 125 24.01 0.42 14.74
N ARG A 126 24.91 -0.20 13.97
CA ARG A 126 25.60 -1.49 14.26
C ARG A 126 25.88 -1.76 15.73
N LYS A 127 26.53 -0.79 16.40
CA LYS A 127 27.06 -0.93 17.77
C LYS A 127 25.96 -1.27 18.79
N TYR A 128 24.73 -0.84 18.52
CA TYR A 128 23.60 -0.95 19.43
C TYR A 128 22.61 -2.04 19.02
N PHE A 129 22.89 -2.74 17.91
CA PHE A 129 21.93 -3.65 17.29
C PHE A 129 21.50 -4.82 18.19
N ARG A 130 22.45 -5.49 18.85
CA ARG A 130 22.12 -6.61 19.76
C ARG A 130 21.25 -6.17 20.93
N GLU A 131 21.55 -5.00 21.53
CA GLU A 131 20.74 -4.45 22.62
C GLU A 131 19.35 -4.02 22.12
N ALA A 132 19.28 -3.44 20.92
CA ALA A 132 18.01 -3.11 20.29
C ALA A 132 17.14 -4.36 20.06
N LEU A 133 17.72 -5.45 19.53
CA LEU A 133 17.04 -6.73 19.36
C LEU A 133 16.50 -7.27 20.69
N ASP A 134 17.31 -7.25 21.75
CA ASP A 134 16.91 -7.75 23.07
C ASP A 134 15.79 -6.93 23.71
N ARG A 135 15.79 -5.60 23.52
CA ARG A 135 14.68 -4.70 23.94
C ARG A 135 13.42 -4.97 23.13
N TRP A 136 13.54 -5.03 21.82
CA TRP A 136 12.42 -5.21 20.89
C TRP A 136 11.75 -6.58 21.06
N ALA A 137 12.52 -7.64 21.27
CA ALA A 137 11.97 -8.98 21.49
C ALA A 137 11.05 -9.06 22.71
N GLN A 138 11.19 -8.15 23.69
CA GLN A 138 10.32 -8.15 24.86
C GLN A 138 8.85 -7.80 24.53
N PHE A 139 8.59 -7.16 23.38
CA PHE A 139 7.23 -6.92 22.89
C PHE A 139 6.48 -8.24 22.67
N PHE A 140 7.22 -9.29 22.31
CA PHE A 140 6.70 -10.61 21.99
C PHE A 140 6.90 -11.62 23.12
N ILE A 141 7.65 -11.27 24.18
CA ILE A 141 7.94 -12.17 25.33
C ILE A 141 7.08 -11.83 26.54
N CYS A 142 7.11 -10.57 27.00
CA CYS A 142 6.39 -10.14 28.20
C CYS A 142 6.22 -8.60 28.20
N PRO A 143 5.40 -8.04 27.30
CA PRO A 143 5.07 -6.62 27.35
C PRO A 143 4.23 -6.34 28.58
N LEU A 144 4.46 -5.19 29.21
CA LEU A 144 3.63 -4.73 30.32
C LEU A 144 2.31 -4.18 29.79
N MET A 145 2.33 -3.51 28.62
CA MET A 145 1.19 -2.74 28.11
C MET A 145 0.65 -1.84 29.23
N ILE A 146 1.51 -0.96 29.77
CA ILE A 146 1.24 -0.18 30.99
C ILE A 146 -0.19 0.37 30.99
N GLU A 147 -0.99 -0.03 31.98
CA GLU A 147 -2.42 0.26 32.03
C GLU A 147 -2.71 1.78 32.04
N ASP A 148 -1.88 2.55 32.75
CA ASP A 148 -1.95 4.03 32.79
C ASP A 148 -1.66 4.70 31.43
N ALA A 149 -1.08 3.98 30.47
CA ALA A 149 -0.82 4.48 29.12
C ALA A 149 -2.00 4.26 28.15
N ILE A 150 -2.92 3.32 28.45
CA ILE A 150 -4.03 2.93 27.56
C ILE A 150 -4.82 4.15 27.09
N ASP A 151 -5.24 5.00 28.03
CA ASP A 151 -6.08 6.14 27.71
C ASP A 151 -5.39 7.15 26.79
N ARG A 152 -4.06 7.24 26.81
CA ARG A 152 -3.28 8.12 25.93
C ARG A 152 -3.03 7.48 24.57
N GLU A 153 -2.69 6.20 24.54
CA GLU A 153 -2.45 5.48 23.28
C GLU A 153 -3.75 5.31 22.48
N VAL A 154 -4.93 5.22 23.12
CA VAL A 154 -6.21 5.29 22.39
C VAL A 154 -6.39 6.63 21.67
N GLU A 155 -5.96 7.75 22.26
CA GLU A 155 -6.03 9.06 21.59
C GLU A 155 -5.03 9.17 20.43
N ALA A 156 -3.90 8.45 20.51
CA ALA A 156 -2.96 8.33 19.39
C ALA A 156 -3.60 7.57 18.21
N VAL A 157 -4.22 6.42 18.48
CA VAL A 157 -5.01 5.67 17.48
C VAL A 157 -6.15 6.51 16.90
N ASP A 158 -6.87 7.26 17.74
CA ASP A 158 -7.93 8.17 17.26
C ASP A 158 -7.35 9.25 16.35
N SER A 159 -6.20 9.83 16.70
CA SER A 159 -5.52 10.85 15.90
C SER A 159 -5.10 10.32 14.53
N GLU A 160 -4.53 9.11 14.47
CA GLU A 160 -4.21 8.44 13.21
C GLU A 160 -5.46 8.23 12.35
N TYR A 161 -6.55 7.78 12.97
CA TYR A 161 -7.83 7.65 12.30
C TYR A 161 -8.37 9.00 11.78
N GLN A 162 -8.28 10.09 12.55
CA GLN A 162 -8.70 11.43 12.08
C GLN A 162 -7.85 11.92 10.91
N LEU A 163 -6.54 11.66 10.91
CA LEU A 163 -5.64 11.99 9.80
C LEU A 163 -5.96 11.18 8.54
N ALA A 164 -6.39 9.92 8.70
CA ALA A 164 -6.79 9.05 7.61
C ALA A 164 -8.18 9.37 7.04
N ARG A 165 -9.05 10.01 7.84
CA ARG A 165 -10.45 10.29 7.51
C ARG A 165 -10.70 11.04 6.19
N PRO A 166 -9.89 12.04 5.77
CA PRO A 166 -10.06 12.70 4.48
C PRO A 166 -9.53 11.89 3.28
N SER A 167 -8.86 10.75 3.47
CA SER A 167 -8.34 9.93 2.37
C SER A 167 -9.47 9.25 1.58
N ASP A 168 -9.62 9.62 0.31
CA ASP A 168 -10.58 8.98 -0.60
C ASP A 168 -10.31 7.47 -0.78
N SER A 169 -9.06 7.00 -0.65
CA SER A 169 -8.75 5.57 -0.71
C SER A 169 -9.33 4.81 0.48
N HIS A 170 -9.11 5.29 1.71
CA HIS A 170 -9.63 4.65 2.91
C HIS A 170 -11.16 4.74 3.00
N ARG A 171 -11.74 5.85 2.52
CA ARG A 171 -13.19 6.03 2.39
C ARG A 171 -13.81 5.00 1.44
N LYS A 172 -13.14 4.73 0.32
CA LYS A 172 -13.52 3.71 -0.66
C LYS A 172 -13.40 2.31 -0.07
N GLU A 173 -12.28 1.99 0.58
CA GLU A 173 -12.07 0.70 1.25
C GLU A 173 -13.13 0.43 2.32
N MET A 174 -13.42 1.39 3.21
CA MET A 174 -14.43 1.19 4.25
C MET A 174 -15.85 1.02 3.67
N LEU A 175 -16.19 1.80 2.64
CA LEU A 175 -17.47 1.63 1.93
C LEU A 175 -17.53 0.26 1.25
N PHE A 176 -16.48 -0.16 0.57
CA PHE A 176 -16.40 -1.47 -0.09
C PHE A 176 -16.51 -2.61 0.93
N GLY A 177 -15.76 -2.57 2.03
CA GLY A 177 -15.83 -3.57 3.11
C GLY A 177 -17.23 -3.66 3.73
N SER A 178 -17.97 -2.54 3.80
CA SER A 178 -19.35 -2.53 4.29
C SER A 178 -20.35 -3.29 3.41
N LEU A 179 -19.97 -3.62 2.16
CA LEU A 179 -20.77 -4.42 1.23
C LEU A 179 -20.59 -5.94 1.43
N ALA A 180 -19.67 -6.34 2.31
CA ALA A 180 -19.45 -7.75 2.62
C ALA A 180 -20.63 -8.36 3.37
N ARG A 181 -20.76 -9.69 3.29
CA ARG A 181 -21.76 -10.46 4.04
C ARG A 181 -21.72 -10.11 5.53
N PRO A 182 -22.89 -10.03 6.21
CA PRO A 182 -22.93 -9.81 7.66
C PRO A 182 -22.03 -10.82 8.40
N LYS A 183 -21.29 -10.33 9.40
CA LYS A 183 -20.29 -11.10 10.19
C LYS A 183 -19.02 -11.52 9.45
N HIS A 184 -18.87 -11.21 8.17
CA HIS A 184 -17.59 -11.40 7.50
C HIS A 184 -16.55 -10.40 8.06
N PRO A 185 -15.31 -10.81 8.37
CA PRO A 185 -14.31 -9.94 9.00
C PRO A 185 -13.94 -8.71 8.16
N MET A 186 -14.15 -8.79 6.85
CA MET A 186 -13.98 -7.67 5.91
C MET A 186 -14.85 -6.44 6.23
N GLY A 187 -16.00 -6.62 6.89
CA GLY A 187 -16.86 -5.53 7.32
C GLY A 187 -16.42 -4.86 8.62
N LYS A 188 -15.34 -5.35 9.26
CA LYS A 188 -14.84 -4.80 10.53
C LYS A 188 -14.12 -3.48 10.32
N PHE A 189 -14.23 -2.62 11.33
CA PHE A 189 -13.48 -1.36 11.38
C PHE A 189 -12.07 -1.61 11.91
N CYS A 190 -11.12 -1.81 10.99
CA CYS A 190 -9.73 -2.20 11.30
C CYS A 190 -8.88 -1.10 11.96
N TRP A 191 -9.27 0.17 11.80
CA TRP A 191 -8.52 1.29 12.37
C TRP A 191 -8.64 1.36 13.89
N GLY A 192 -9.83 1.13 14.44
CA GLY A 192 -10.15 1.53 15.80
C GLY A 192 -10.19 3.04 15.98
N ASN A 193 -10.79 3.50 17.08
CA ASN A 193 -10.82 4.90 17.48
C ASN A 193 -11.24 5.02 18.97
N ALA A 194 -11.34 6.24 19.48
CA ALA A 194 -11.77 6.47 20.86
C ALA A 194 -13.17 5.90 21.14
N GLN A 195 -14.06 5.89 20.15
CA GLN A 195 -15.40 5.30 20.29
C GLN A 195 -15.33 3.78 20.54
N THR A 196 -14.59 3.04 19.70
CA THR A 196 -14.54 1.57 19.76
C THR A 196 -13.64 1.02 20.85
N LEU A 197 -12.62 1.76 21.27
CA LEU A 197 -11.61 1.27 22.21
C LEU A 197 -11.75 1.83 23.64
N LYS A 198 -12.47 2.97 23.80
CA LYS A 198 -12.61 3.66 25.09
C LYS A 198 -14.07 3.93 25.48
N HIS A 199 -14.86 4.59 24.64
CA HIS A 199 -16.22 5.01 25.03
C HIS A 199 -17.22 3.85 25.10
N GLU A 200 -17.43 3.10 24.00
CA GLU A 200 -18.37 1.97 24.00
C GLU A 200 -17.97 0.85 24.99
N PRO A 201 -16.68 0.49 25.14
CA PRO A 201 -16.28 -0.54 26.10
C PRO A 201 -16.58 -0.11 27.54
N ARG A 202 -16.35 1.17 27.89
CA ARG A 202 -16.70 1.70 29.22
C ARG A 202 -18.20 1.64 29.50
N GLU A 203 -19.02 2.01 28.53
CA GLU A 203 -20.48 1.92 28.64
C GLU A 203 -20.97 0.48 28.83
N LYS A 204 -20.34 -0.47 28.12
CA LYS A 204 -20.64 -1.91 28.18
C LYS A 204 -19.93 -2.64 29.33
N GLN A 205 -19.17 -1.93 30.17
CA GLN A 205 -18.36 -2.49 31.26
C GLN A 205 -17.34 -3.55 30.80
N ILE A 206 -16.84 -3.41 29.57
CA ILE A 206 -15.79 -4.25 29.01
C ILE A 206 -14.43 -3.70 29.47
N ASN A 207 -13.62 -4.56 30.08
CA ASN A 207 -12.25 -4.21 30.44
C ASN A 207 -11.33 -4.34 29.21
N THR A 208 -11.10 -3.22 28.51
CA THR A 208 -10.24 -3.17 27.31
C THR A 208 -8.82 -3.68 27.60
N TYR A 209 -8.24 -3.36 28.75
CA TYR A 209 -6.89 -3.82 29.13
C TYR A 209 -6.82 -5.35 29.22
N GLN A 210 -7.77 -5.97 29.93
CA GLN A 210 -7.82 -7.42 30.04
C GLN A 210 -7.96 -8.07 28.66
N ARG A 211 -8.78 -7.48 27.78
CA ARG A 211 -8.97 -7.98 26.41
C ARG A 211 -7.72 -7.85 25.54
N LEU A 212 -6.94 -6.78 25.69
CA LEU A 212 -5.61 -6.67 25.07
C LEU A 212 -4.67 -7.77 25.54
N ARG A 213 -4.60 -8.01 26.86
CA ARG A 213 -3.77 -9.06 27.45
C ARG A 213 -4.17 -10.45 26.94
N ASP A 214 -5.47 -10.71 26.83
CA ASP A 214 -5.99 -11.97 26.31
C ASP A 214 -5.71 -12.14 24.82
N PHE A 215 -5.86 -11.07 24.03
CA PHE A 215 -5.53 -11.05 22.61
C PHE A 215 -4.04 -11.34 22.39
N TRP A 216 -3.15 -10.65 23.11
CA TRP A 216 -1.71 -10.88 23.05
C TRP A 216 -1.37 -12.33 23.42
N LYS A 217 -1.89 -12.87 24.53
CA LYS A 217 -1.63 -14.27 24.94
C LYS A 217 -2.11 -15.30 23.89
N ARG A 218 -3.23 -15.01 23.21
CA ARG A 218 -3.81 -15.90 22.20
C ARG A 218 -3.04 -15.88 20.88
N TYR A 219 -2.58 -14.70 20.47
CA TYR A 219 -2.14 -14.45 19.09
C TYR A 219 -0.66 -14.10 18.94
N TYR A 220 0.01 -13.58 19.97
CA TYR A 220 1.45 -13.29 19.91
C TYR A 220 2.23 -14.54 20.33
N SER A 221 2.20 -15.56 19.46
CA SER A 221 2.81 -16.88 19.68
C SER A 221 3.87 -17.18 18.62
N ALA A 222 5.00 -17.77 19.04
CA ALA A 222 6.18 -17.96 18.20
C ALA A 222 5.91 -18.68 16.87
N HIS A 223 5.03 -19.69 16.84
CA HIS A 223 4.72 -20.44 15.62
C HIS A 223 3.79 -19.70 14.64
N TYR A 224 3.37 -18.47 14.95
CA TYR A 224 2.71 -17.56 14.02
C TYR A 224 3.68 -16.52 13.44
N MET A 225 4.91 -16.47 13.96
CA MET A 225 5.87 -15.41 13.68
C MET A 225 6.89 -15.83 12.64
N THR A 226 7.27 -14.88 11.80
CA THR A 226 8.45 -14.92 10.93
C THR A 226 9.36 -13.76 11.31
N LEU A 227 10.67 -13.93 11.16
CA LEU A 227 11.67 -12.94 11.52
C LEU A 227 12.73 -12.87 10.42
N THR A 228 12.96 -11.68 9.89
CA THR A 228 14.06 -11.36 8.97
C THR A 228 15.02 -10.41 9.66
N VAL A 229 16.32 -10.67 9.52
CA VAL A 229 17.38 -9.81 10.09
C VAL A 229 18.42 -9.50 9.04
N GLN A 230 18.63 -8.21 8.75
CA GLN A 230 19.68 -7.72 7.87
C GLN A 230 20.76 -6.97 8.66
N SER A 231 22.01 -7.38 8.47
CA SER A 231 23.16 -6.93 9.25
C SER A 231 24.47 -7.23 8.52
N LYS A 232 25.56 -6.52 8.86
CA LYS A 232 26.92 -6.85 8.37
C LYS A 232 27.68 -7.82 9.29
N GLU A 233 27.04 -8.35 10.34
CA GLU A 233 27.61 -9.47 11.12
C GLU A 233 27.57 -10.78 10.32
N THR A 234 28.34 -11.77 10.77
CA THR A 234 28.31 -13.10 10.15
C THR A 234 27.00 -13.83 10.45
N LEU A 235 26.61 -14.77 9.58
CA LEU A 235 25.42 -15.59 9.77
C LEU A 235 25.43 -16.33 11.13
N ASN A 236 26.58 -16.89 11.52
CA ASN A 236 26.71 -17.57 12.82
C ASN A 236 26.43 -16.61 13.99
N THR A 237 26.95 -15.38 13.93
CA THR A 237 26.69 -14.37 14.96
C THR A 237 25.22 -13.98 15.02
N LEU A 238 24.57 -13.84 13.86
CA LEU A 238 23.14 -13.52 13.80
C LEU A 238 22.28 -14.66 14.33
N GLU A 239 22.61 -15.91 13.97
CA GLU A 239 21.92 -17.10 14.48
C GLU A 239 22.04 -17.20 16.01
N GLU A 240 23.23 -17.00 16.56
CA GLU A 240 23.45 -16.97 18.02
C GLU A 240 22.63 -15.86 18.69
N TRP A 241 22.62 -14.64 18.15
CA TRP A 241 21.88 -13.53 18.74
C TRP A 241 20.37 -13.74 18.66
N VAL A 242 19.87 -14.21 17.51
CA VAL A 242 18.44 -14.48 17.33
C VAL A 242 18.00 -15.61 18.26
N ALA A 243 18.78 -16.68 18.39
CA ALA A 243 18.48 -17.78 19.29
C ALA A 243 18.48 -17.35 20.76
N ASP A 244 19.47 -16.58 21.22
CA ASP A 244 19.57 -16.05 22.59
C ASP A 244 18.37 -15.13 22.94
N VAL A 245 17.98 -14.28 21.99
CA VAL A 245 16.96 -13.25 22.19
C VAL A 245 15.53 -13.79 22.02
N PHE A 246 15.22 -14.48 20.92
CA PHE A 246 13.86 -14.85 20.53
C PHE A 246 13.42 -16.25 20.96
N SER A 247 14.33 -17.12 21.44
CA SER A 247 13.94 -18.44 21.97
C SER A 247 12.98 -18.38 23.16
N LYS A 248 12.85 -17.21 23.78
CA LYS A 248 11.96 -16.94 24.92
C LYS A 248 10.54 -16.56 24.51
N VAL A 249 10.27 -16.33 23.22
CA VAL A 249 8.91 -16.02 22.74
C VAL A 249 8.02 -17.24 23.01
N PRO A 250 6.87 -17.07 23.68
CA PRO A 250 6.02 -18.19 24.05
C PRO A 250 5.42 -18.86 22.82
N ASN A 251 5.28 -20.17 22.87
CA ASN A 251 4.49 -20.95 21.91
C ASN A 251 3.29 -21.55 22.64
N ASN A 252 2.09 -21.07 22.33
CA ASN A 252 0.86 -21.53 22.98
C ASN A 252 0.26 -22.79 22.34
N ALA A 253 0.87 -23.33 21.28
CA ALA A 253 0.46 -24.52 20.52
C ALA A 253 -0.99 -24.51 19.99
N GLN A 254 -1.65 -23.37 19.98
CA GLN A 254 -3.00 -23.23 19.42
C GLN A 254 -2.93 -23.09 17.88
N PRO A 255 -4.00 -23.39 17.14
CA PRO A 255 -4.00 -23.15 15.70
C PRO A 255 -4.04 -21.65 15.39
N ARG A 256 -3.43 -21.26 14.26
CA ARG A 256 -3.57 -19.92 13.66
C ARG A 256 -5.05 -19.63 13.40
N PRO A 257 -5.49 -18.35 13.42
CA PRO A 257 -6.75 -17.97 12.82
C PRO A 257 -6.80 -18.47 11.37
N ASP A 258 -7.92 -19.08 11.00
CA ASP A 258 -8.17 -19.54 9.64
C ASP A 258 -9.51 -18.97 9.18
N PHE A 259 -9.47 -18.27 8.05
CA PHE A 259 -10.64 -17.67 7.42
C PHE A 259 -10.97 -18.35 6.08
N SER A 260 -10.31 -19.47 5.76
CA SER A 260 -10.46 -20.17 4.47
C SER A 260 -11.90 -20.65 4.21
N ASP A 261 -12.73 -20.81 5.25
CA ASP A 261 -14.15 -21.17 5.13
C ASP A 261 -15.07 -19.99 4.80
N LEU A 262 -14.56 -18.75 4.91
CA LEU A 262 -15.30 -17.51 4.68
C LEU A 262 -15.08 -16.97 3.26
N GLN A 263 -15.16 -17.83 2.25
CA GLN A 263 -15.02 -17.40 0.85
C GLN A 263 -16.28 -16.68 0.35
N ASP A 264 -16.12 -15.88 -0.70
CA ASP A 264 -17.17 -15.10 -1.37
C ASP A 264 -17.86 -14.03 -0.49
N PRO A 265 -17.10 -13.11 0.14
CA PRO A 265 -17.66 -12.06 0.99
C PRO A 265 -18.65 -11.14 0.27
N PHE A 266 -18.53 -11.01 -1.04
CA PHE A 266 -19.28 -10.05 -1.85
C PHE A 266 -20.34 -10.67 -2.76
N ASP A 267 -20.60 -11.97 -2.64
CA ASP A 267 -21.74 -12.60 -3.31
C ASP A 267 -23.03 -12.21 -2.57
N THR A 268 -23.48 -10.99 -2.86
CA THR A 268 -24.66 -10.33 -2.30
C THR A 268 -25.41 -9.55 -3.40
N PRO A 269 -26.74 -9.43 -3.34
CA PRO A 269 -27.52 -8.65 -4.32
C PRO A 269 -27.16 -7.16 -4.37
N THR A 270 -26.48 -6.66 -3.35
CA THR A 270 -26.08 -5.25 -3.23
C THR A 270 -24.77 -4.95 -3.93
N PHE A 271 -23.87 -5.92 -4.07
CA PHE A 271 -22.52 -5.67 -4.58
C PHE A 271 -22.51 -5.23 -6.05
N ASN A 272 -23.29 -5.88 -6.91
CA ASN A 272 -23.27 -5.64 -8.36
C ASN A 272 -24.15 -4.45 -8.79
N LYS A 273 -23.82 -3.27 -8.28
CA LYS A 273 -24.59 -2.03 -8.48
C LYS A 273 -23.71 -0.83 -8.83
N LEU A 274 -24.35 0.28 -9.18
CA LEU A 274 -23.72 1.58 -9.35
C LEU A 274 -23.76 2.35 -8.02
N TYR A 275 -22.59 2.78 -7.57
CA TYR A 275 -22.40 3.58 -6.36
C TYR A 275 -21.90 4.95 -6.77
N ARG A 276 -22.68 5.99 -6.48
CA ARG A 276 -22.23 7.38 -6.64
C ARG A 276 -21.68 7.87 -5.32
N ILE A 277 -20.46 8.38 -5.34
CA ILE A 277 -19.72 8.76 -4.13
C ILE A 277 -19.28 10.22 -4.23
N VAL A 278 -19.41 10.96 -3.14
CA VAL A 278 -18.83 12.30 -3.00
C VAL A 278 -17.39 12.18 -2.49
N PRO A 279 -16.37 12.44 -3.32
CA PRO A 279 -14.98 12.42 -2.91
C PRO A 279 -14.63 13.66 -2.08
N VAL A 280 -13.53 13.59 -1.35
CA VAL A 280 -12.92 14.75 -0.67
C VAL A 280 -12.16 15.59 -1.69
N ARG A 281 -11.39 14.95 -2.58
CA ARG A 281 -10.72 15.65 -3.67
C ARG A 281 -11.71 16.01 -4.78
N LYS A 282 -11.50 17.15 -5.43
CA LYS A 282 -12.29 17.59 -6.60
C LYS A 282 -11.85 16.83 -7.86
N VAL A 283 -12.23 15.56 -7.96
CA VAL A 283 -11.88 14.68 -9.07
C VAL A 283 -13.08 13.88 -9.56
N HIS A 284 -13.15 13.67 -10.87
CA HIS A 284 -14.04 12.67 -11.46
C HIS A 284 -13.27 11.37 -11.66
N ALA A 285 -13.73 10.30 -11.02
CA ALA A 285 -13.10 8.99 -11.17
C ALA A 285 -14.15 7.89 -11.27
N LEU A 286 -13.88 6.90 -12.10
CA LEU A 286 -14.67 5.69 -12.23
C LEU A 286 -13.80 4.51 -11.81
N THR A 287 -14.28 3.69 -10.89
CA THR A 287 -13.64 2.42 -10.54
C THR A 287 -14.59 1.27 -10.85
N VAL A 288 -14.13 0.33 -11.66
CA VAL A 288 -14.81 -0.93 -11.97
C VAL A 288 -14.10 -2.03 -11.18
N THR A 289 -14.83 -2.72 -10.31
CA THR A 289 -14.24 -3.69 -9.37
C THR A 289 -14.90 -5.05 -9.49
N TRP A 290 -14.10 -6.11 -9.41
CA TRP A 290 -14.55 -7.49 -9.31
C TRP A 290 -14.01 -8.14 -8.05
N ALA A 291 -14.86 -8.92 -7.37
CA ALA A 291 -14.44 -9.82 -6.31
C ALA A 291 -14.23 -11.23 -6.90
N LEU A 292 -13.02 -11.76 -6.69
CA LEU A 292 -12.57 -13.07 -7.13
C LEU A 292 -12.29 -13.97 -5.93
N PRO A 293 -12.31 -15.30 -6.11
CA PRO A 293 -11.76 -16.22 -5.11
C PRO A 293 -10.29 -15.89 -4.80
N PRO A 294 -9.76 -16.32 -3.64
CA PRO A 294 -8.36 -16.07 -3.25
C PRO A 294 -7.36 -16.48 -4.35
N GLN A 295 -6.56 -15.52 -4.82
CA GLN A 295 -5.57 -15.75 -5.89
C GLN A 295 -4.15 -16.01 -5.35
N GLY A 296 -3.89 -15.83 -4.05
CA GLY A 296 -2.53 -15.91 -3.48
C GLY A 296 -1.80 -17.25 -3.74
N LYS A 297 -2.53 -18.37 -3.83
CA LYS A 297 -1.94 -19.68 -4.17
C LYS A 297 -1.45 -19.79 -5.62
N GLN A 298 -1.89 -18.88 -6.50
CA GLN A 298 -1.52 -18.83 -7.92
C GLN A 298 -0.32 -17.91 -8.18
N TYR A 299 0.48 -17.57 -7.16
CA TYR A 299 1.63 -16.66 -7.27
C TYR A 299 2.68 -17.12 -8.30
N ARG A 300 2.75 -18.40 -8.63
CA ARG A 300 3.68 -18.92 -9.65
C ARG A 300 3.31 -18.46 -11.06
N VAL A 301 2.01 -18.29 -11.31
CA VAL A 301 1.45 -17.84 -12.59
C VAL A 301 1.18 -16.34 -12.60
N LYS A 302 0.77 -15.77 -11.45
CA LYS A 302 0.33 -14.37 -11.29
C LYS A 302 -0.73 -13.93 -12.31
N PRO A 303 -1.92 -14.58 -12.35
CA PRO A 303 -2.94 -14.28 -13.36
C PRO A 303 -3.43 -12.82 -13.30
N LEU A 304 -3.59 -12.26 -12.10
CA LEU A 304 -4.01 -10.86 -11.96
C LEU A 304 -2.94 -9.87 -12.41
N HIS A 305 -1.66 -10.17 -12.22
CA HIS A 305 -0.55 -9.36 -12.76
C HIS A 305 -0.54 -9.36 -14.28
N TYR A 306 -0.70 -10.53 -14.90
CA TYR A 306 -0.80 -10.65 -16.36
C TYR A 306 -1.98 -9.83 -16.93
N ILE A 307 -3.16 -9.91 -16.30
CA ILE A 307 -4.33 -9.13 -16.73
C ILE A 307 -4.09 -7.63 -16.49
N SER A 308 -3.55 -7.26 -15.33
CA SER A 308 -3.18 -5.89 -14.97
C SER A 308 -2.27 -5.26 -16.03
N TRP A 309 -1.23 -5.97 -16.47
CA TRP A 309 -0.29 -5.51 -17.49
C TRP A 309 -0.99 -5.14 -18.81
N LEU A 310 -1.95 -5.96 -19.25
CA LEU A 310 -2.73 -5.70 -20.47
C LEU A 310 -3.69 -4.52 -20.32
N ILE A 311 -4.19 -4.28 -19.13
CA ILE A 311 -5.13 -3.20 -18.83
C ILE A 311 -4.43 -1.86 -18.64
N GLY A 312 -3.31 -1.87 -17.93
CA GLY A 312 -2.46 -0.71 -17.72
C GLY A 312 -1.66 -0.30 -18.96
N HIS A 313 -1.71 -1.07 -20.06
CA HIS A 313 -1.04 -0.70 -21.30
C HIS A 313 -1.54 0.66 -21.82
N GLU A 314 -0.62 1.60 -22.07
CA GLU A 314 -0.96 2.95 -22.55
C GLU A 314 -0.77 3.15 -24.06
N GLY A 315 -0.23 2.15 -24.76
CA GLY A 315 0.04 2.24 -26.19
C GLY A 315 -1.20 2.06 -27.08
N ALA A 316 -0.97 2.03 -28.39
CA ALA A 316 -2.03 1.84 -29.37
C ALA A 316 -2.81 0.53 -29.13
N GLY A 317 -4.13 0.57 -29.35
CA GLY A 317 -5.03 -0.56 -29.10
C GLY A 317 -5.55 -0.67 -27.66
N SER A 318 -5.03 0.14 -26.72
CA SER A 318 -5.44 0.06 -25.32
C SER A 318 -6.70 0.87 -25.00
N ILE A 319 -7.32 0.53 -23.86
CA ILE A 319 -8.47 1.27 -23.31
C ILE A 319 -8.11 2.75 -23.14
N LEU A 320 -6.97 3.04 -22.48
CA LEU A 320 -6.58 4.42 -22.20
C LEU A 320 -6.30 5.22 -23.48
N SER A 321 -5.68 4.61 -24.49
CA SER A 321 -5.42 5.26 -25.78
C SER A 321 -6.72 5.69 -26.46
N LEU A 322 -7.74 4.81 -26.47
CA LEU A 322 -9.06 5.12 -27.04
C LEU A 322 -9.81 6.17 -26.23
N LEU A 323 -9.77 6.09 -24.89
CA LEU A 323 -10.40 7.08 -24.02
C LEU A 323 -9.75 8.47 -24.16
N ARG A 324 -8.42 8.55 -24.27
CA ARG A 324 -7.69 9.80 -24.53
C ARG A 324 -8.04 10.38 -25.91
N LYS A 325 -8.16 9.54 -26.95
CA LYS A 325 -8.60 9.97 -28.30
C LYS A 325 -10.00 10.60 -28.29
N LYS A 326 -10.86 10.17 -27.37
CA LYS A 326 -12.21 10.72 -27.16
C LYS A 326 -12.27 11.84 -26.11
N CYS A 327 -11.13 12.25 -25.54
CA CYS A 327 -11.06 13.21 -24.44
C CYS A 327 -11.86 12.80 -23.19
N TRP A 328 -12.06 11.51 -22.94
CA TRP A 328 -12.88 11.01 -21.82
C TRP A 328 -12.07 10.65 -20.56
N ALA A 329 -10.77 10.36 -20.69
CA ALA A 329 -9.93 10.00 -19.55
C ALA A 329 -8.51 10.56 -19.65
N LEU A 330 -7.92 10.80 -18.48
CA LEU A 330 -6.55 11.29 -18.32
C LEU A 330 -5.57 10.15 -18.02
N ALA A 331 -5.99 9.23 -17.14
CA ALA A 331 -5.19 8.11 -16.65
C ALA A 331 -6.08 6.90 -16.39
N LEU A 332 -5.48 5.71 -16.45
CA LEU A 332 -6.11 4.45 -16.14
C LEU A 332 -5.11 3.56 -15.42
N PHE A 333 -5.54 2.97 -14.32
CA PHE A 333 -4.79 2.00 -13.53
C PHE A 333 -5.64 0.76 -13.40
N GLY A 334 -5.09 -0.40 -13.74
CA GLY A 334 -5.73 -1.70 -13.52
C GLY A 334 -4.86 -2.54 -12.60
N GLY A 335 -5.47 -3.37 -11.76
CA GLY A 335 -4.73 -4.34 -10.97
C GLY A 335 -5.32 -4.67 -9.61
N ASN A 336 -4.49 -5.34 -8.83
CA ASN A 336 -4.67 -5.68 -7.42
C ASN A 336 -3.51 -5.01 -6.67
N SER A 337 -3.78 -4.29 -5.58
CA SER A 337 -2.71 -3.59 -4.82
C SER A 337 -1.89 -4.51 -3.91
N GLU A 338 -2.20 -5.80 -3.88
CA GLU A 338 -1.61 -6.88 -3.06
C GLU A 338 -1.64 -6.63 -1.54
N THR A 339 -2.31 -5.57 -1.09
CA THR A 339 -2.61 -5.33 0.33
C THR A 339 -3.50 -6.44 0.90
N GLY A 340 -3.47 -6.68 2.21
CA GLY A 340 -4.36 -7.67 2.84
C GLY A 340 -5.85 -7.33 2.70
N PHE A 341 -6.20 -6.07 2.41
CA PHE A 341 -7.55 -5.70 1.99
C PHE A 341 -7.89 -6.29 0.61
N ASP A 342 -7.02 -6.10 -0.38
CA ASP A 342 -7.24 -6.52 -1.78
C ASP A 342 -6.94 -8.01 -2.02
N GLN A 343 -6.09 -8.64 -1.21
CA GLN A 343 -5.65 -10.01 -1.38
C GLN A 343 -5.41 -10.70 -0.03
N ASN A 344 -6.28 -11.64 0.33
CA ASN A 344 -6.22 -12.38 1.59
C ASN A 344 -6.74 -13.82 1.42
N THR A 345 -6.83 -14.58 2.50
CA THR A 345 -7.30 -15.97 2.45
C THR A 345 -8.80 -16.12 2.13
N THR A 346 -9.58 -15.03 2.21
CA THR A 346 -11.03 -15.05 1.95
C THR A 346 -11.41 -14.68 0.52
N TYR A 347 -10.67 -13.78 -0.14
CA TYR A 347 -10.92 -13.36 -1.52
C TYR A 347 -9.75 -12.58 -2.14
N SER A 348 -9.90 -12.15 -3.39
CA SER A 348 -9.03 -11.16 -4.04
C SER A 348 -9.84 -10.16 -4.86
N ILE A 349 -9.34 -8.93 -4.99
CA ILE A 349 -9.96 -7.86 -5.77
C ILE A 349 -9.22 -7.68 -7.09
N PHE A 350 -9.94 -7.45 -8.18
CA PHE A 350 -9.35 -6.82 -9.36
C PHE A 350 -10.10 -5.53 -9.64
N SER A 351 -9.38 -4.42 -9.79
CA SER A 351 -10.00 -3.12 -10.01
C SER A 351 -9.40 -2.39 -11.20
N ILE A 352 -10.21 -1.59 -11.88
CA ILE A 352 -9.80 -0.68 -12.95
C ILE A 352 -10.29 0.71 -12.55
N SER A 353 -9.35 1.58 -12.18
CA SER A 353 -9.60 2.98 -11.83
C SER A 353 -9.23 3.90 -12.98
N ILE A 354 -10.17 4.75 -13.40
CA ILE A 354 -10.05 5.67 -14.53
C ILE A 354 -10.27 7.09 -14.01
N THR A 355 -9.29 7.97 -14.22
CA THR A 355 -9.45 9.40 -13.98
C THR A 355 -10.15 10.03 -15.18
N LEU A 356 -11.37 10.51 -14.97
CA LEU A 356 -12.23 11.04 -16.02
C LEU A 356 -12.02 12.54 -16.22
N THR A 357 -12.29 12.98 -17.45
CA THR A 357 -12.57 14.40 -17.73
C THR A 357 -14.05 14.69 -17.45
N ASP A 358 -14.45 15.95 -17.49
CA ASP A 358 -15.88 16.33 -17.37
C ASP A 358 -16.72 15.65 -18.47
N GLU A 359 -16.22 15.59 -19.71
CA GLU A 359 -16.90 14.90 -20.81
C GLU A 359 -16.98 13.39 -20.57
N GLY A 360 -15.91 12.79 -20.05
CA GLY A 360 -15.88 11.38 -19.67
C GLY A 360 -16.84 11.04 -18.53
N PHE A 361 -17.00 11.95 -17.57
CA PHE A 361 -17.98 11.83 -16.50
C PHE A 361 -19.41 11.85 -17.02
N GLN A 362 -19.75 12.74 -17.95
CA GLN A 362 -21.08 12.76 -18.58
C GLN A 362 -21.35 11.51 -19.44
N ASN A 363 -20.30 10.85 -19.93
CA ASN A 363 -20.38 9.64 -20.77
C ASN A 363 -19.85 8.37 -20.06
N PHE A 364 -19.92 8.32 -18.73
CA PHE A 364 -19.25 7.26 -17.97
C PHE A 364 -19.77 5.85 -18.31
N HIS A 365 -21.05 5.70 -18.69
CA HIS A 365 -21.57 4.40 -19.12
C HIS A 365 -20.89 3.89 -20.40
N GLN A 366 -20.58 4.77 -21.34
CA GLN A 366 -19.83 4.45 -22.55
C GLN A 366 -18.37 4.12 -22.20
N VAL A 367 -17.78 4.80 -21.21
CA VAL A 367 -16.45 4.46 -20.68
C VAL A 367 -16.46 3.05 -20.10
N VAL A 368 -17.43 2.71 -19.25
CA VAL A 368 -17.61 1.34 -18.70
C VAL A 368 -17.79 0.32 -19.83
N HIS A 369 -18.57 0.66 -20.85
CA HIS A 369 -18.76 -0.25 -21.99
C HIS A 369 -17.46 -0.53 -22.75
N LEU A 370 -16.57 0.45 -22.93
CA LEU A 370 -15.25 0.22 -23.53
C LEU A 370 -14.38 -0.70 -22.67
N VAL A 371 -14.45 -0.60 -21.34
CA VAL A 371 -13.78 -1.53 -20.42
C VAL A 371 -14.30 -2.96 -20.64
N PHE A 372 -15.61 -3.15 -20.68
CA PHE A 372 -16.21 -4.48 -20.90
C PHE A 372 -15.95 -5.02 -22.30
N GLN A 373 -15.89 -4.18 -23.33
CA GLN A 373 -15.46 -4.59 -24.68
C GLN A 373 -14.02 -5.10 -24.66
N TYR A 374 -13.13 -4.45 -23.92
CA TYR A 374 -11.76 -4.93 -23.76
C TYR A 374 -11.69 -6.24 -22.96
N MET A 375 -12.45 -6.39 -21.87
CA MET A 375 -12.57 -7.67 -21.14
C MET A 375 -13.01 -8.79 -22.07
N LYS A 376 -14.09 -8.57 -22.83
CA LYS A 376 -14.63 -9.53 -23.78
C LYS A 376 -13.62 -9.89 -24.88
N MET A 377 -12.88 -8.91 -25.38
CA MET A 377 -11.80 -9.13 -26.34
C MET A 377 -10.72 -10.04 -25.74
N LEU A 378 -10.26 -9.77 -24.52
CA LEU A 378 -9.28 -10.62 -23.84
C LEU A 378 -9.82 -12.04 -23.63
N GLN A 379 -11.08 -12.19 -23.21
CA GLN A 379 -11.73 -13.49 -23.02
C GLN A 379 -11.83 -14.28 -24.34
N THR A 380 -12.10 -13.59 -25.45
CA THR A 380 -12.23 -14.21 -26.78
C THR A 380 -10.88 -14.65 -27.35
N LEU A 381 -9.84 -13.82 -27.20
CA LEU A 381 -8.49 -14.12 -27.68
C LEU A 381 -7.77 -15.14 -26.80
N GLY A 382 -8.10 -15.16 -25.51
CA GLY A 382 -7.43 -15.98 -24.51
C GLY A 382 -6.02 -15.49 -24.16
N PRO A 383 -5.37 -16.13 -23.17
CA PRO A 383 -4.02 -15.80 -22.74
C PRO A 383 -2.99 -16.00 -23.86
N GLN A 384 -2.00 -15.10 -23.91
CA GLN A 384 -0.97 -15.08 -24.95
C GLN A 384 0.39 -15.38 -24.33
N GLN A 385 0.98 -16.51 -24.70
CA GLN A 385 2.28 -16.95 -24.19
C GLN A 385 3.37 -15.90 -24.45
N ARG A 386 3.40 -15.28 -25.63
CA ARG A 386 4.35 -14.21 -25.96
C ARG A 386 4.34 -13.10 -24.91
N ILE A 387 3.16 -12.61 -24.56
CA ILE A 387 3.01 -11.48 -23.62
C ILE A 387 3.45 -11.91 -22.22
N TYR A 388 3.09 -13.13 -21.82
CA TYR A 388 3.54 -13.69 -20.55
C TYR A 388 5.07 -13.75 -20.47
N GLU A 389 5.73 -14.27 -21.51
CA GLU A 389 7.19 -14.37 -21.56
C GLU A 389 7.88 -13.00 -21.63
N GLU A 390 7.25 -11.99 -22.25
CA GLU A 390 7.73 -10.61 -22.23
C GLU A 390 7.71 -10.04 -20.80
N ILE A 391 6.60 -10.19 -20.07
CA ILE A 391 6.50 -9.76 -18.67
C ILE A 391 7.50 -10.52 -17.81
N GLN A 392 7.55 -11.84 -17.94
CA GLN A 392 8.50 -12.69 -17.21
C GLN A 392 9.96 -12.24 -17.41
N LYS A 393 10.36 -11.89 -18.64
CA LYS A 393 11.70 -11.37 -18.92
C LYS A 393 11.93 -10.01 -18.28
N ILE A 394 10.94 -9.12 -18.32
CA ILE A 394 11.04 -7.80 -17.69
C ILE A 394 11.25 -7.95 -16.18
N GLU A 395 10.40 -8.72 -15.50
CA GLU A 395 10.49 -8.98 -14.06
C GLU A 395 11.81 -9.67 -13.68
N ALA A 396 12.24 -10.67 -14.45
CA ALA A 396 13.51 -11.35 -14.21
C ALA A 396 14.73 -10.43 -14.37
N ASN A 397 14.70 -9.52 -15.36
CA ASN A 397 15.74 -8.52 -15.54
C ASN A 397 15.72 -7.49 -14.41
N GLU A 398 14.55 -7.03 -13.99
CA GLU A 398 14.42 -6.09 -12.88
C GLU A 398 14.94 -6.67 -11.57
N PHE A 399 14.60 -7.91 -11.27
CA PHE A 399 15.12 -8.65 -10.12
C PHE A 399 16.65 -8.84 -10.18
N HIS A 400 17.17 -9.28 -11.33
CA HIS A 400 18.60 -9.57 -11.46
C HIS A 400 19.48 -8.31 -11.37
N TYR A 401 18.99 -7.17 -11.87
CA TYR A 401 19.68 -5.89 -11.85
C TYR A 401 19.06 -4.89 -10.87
N GLN A 402 18.42 -5.40 -9.81
CA GLN A 402 17.82 -4.59 -8.76
C GLN A 402 18.91 -3.79 -8.04
N GLU A 403 18.62 -2.53 -7.76
CA GLU A 403 19.48 -1.74 -6.88
C GLU A 403 19.23 -2.14 -5.43
N GLN A 404 20.21 -1.91 -4.55
CA GLN A 404 20.01 -2.14 -3.13
C GLN A 404 18.85 -1.25 -2.64
N THR A 405 17.76 -1.90 -2.21
CA THR A 405 16.59 -1.24 -1.63
C THR A 405 16.87 -0.74 -0.23
N ASP A 406 15.93 0.05 0.31
CA ASP A 406 16.01 0.46 1.71
C ASP A 406 16.02 -0.78 2.63
N PRO A 407 16.93 -0.88 3.61
CA PRO A 407 17.02 -2.05 4.48
C PRO A 407 15.73 -2.37 5.24
N ILE A 408 14.97 -1.35 5.64
CA ILE A 408 13.69 -1.54 6.35
C ILE A 408 12.67 -2.20 5.41
N GLU A 409 12.44 -1.59 4.24
CA GLU A 409 11.49 -2.11 3.25
C GLU A 409 11.86 -3.54 2.83
N TYR A 410 13.16 -3.81 2.69
CA TYR A 410 13.67 -5.13 2.33
C TYR A 410 13.36 -6.19 3.38
N VAL A 411 13.62 -5.92 4.67
CA VAL A 411 13.35 -6.91 5.72
C VAL A 411 11.86 -7.09 5.96
N GLU A 412 11.06 -6.02 5.84
CA GLU A 412 9.60 -6.07 5.92
C GLU A 412 9.02 -6.99 4.84
N ASN A 413 9.36 -6.75 3.57
CA ASN A 413 8.89 -7.54 2.43
C ASN A 413 9.25 -9.02 2.59
N ILE A 414 10.52 -9.36 2.89
CA ILE A 414 10.91 -10.76 3.09
C ILE A 414 10.16 -11.38 4.26
N CYS A 415 9.99 -10.65 5.36
CA CYS A 415 9.31 -11.16 6.54
C CYS A 415 7.84 -11.50 6.26
N GLU A 416 7.18 -10.70 5.42
CA GLU A 416 5.83 -10.96 4.92
C GLU A 416 5.81 -12.13 3.91
N ASN A 417 6.76 -12.18 2.98
CA ASN A 417 6.91 -13.28 2.02
C ASN A 417 7.07 -14.63 2.72
N MET A 418 7.72 -14.67 3.89
CA MET A 418 7.84 -15.89 4.70
C MET A 418 6.50 -16.42 5.23
N GLN A 419 5.46 -15.58 5.29
CA GLN A 419 4.10 -16.00 5.63
C GLN A 419 3.28 -16.46 4.41
N LEU A 420 3.67 -16.01 3.21
CA LEU A 420 2.90 -16.19 1.97
C LEU A 420 3.43 -17.31 1.07
N PHE A 421 4.74 -17.49 1.02
CA PHE A 421 5.42 -18.33 0.04
C PHE A 421 6.19 -19.47 0.72
N PRO A 422 6.51 -20.56 -0.02
CA PRO A 422 7.42 -21.57 0.48
C PRO A 422 8.87 -21.03 0.54
N LYS A 423 9.73 -21.74 1.28
CA LYS A 423 11.10 -21.29 1.61
C LYS A 423 11.95 -20.97 0.39
N GLU A 424 11.80 -21.75 -0.67
CA GLU A 424 12.49 -21.58 -1.95
C GLU A 424 12.17 -20.25 -2.65
N ASP A 425 10.99 -19.67 -2.35
CA ASP A 425 10.45 -18.50 -3.04
C ASP A 425 10.33 -17.26 -2.13
N PHE A 426 10.94 -17.26 -0.93
CA PHE A 426 10.90 -16.09 -0.02
C PHE A 426 11.44 -14.80 -0.64
N LEU A 427 12.41 -14.89 -1.56
CA LEU A 427 13.03 -13.75 -2.21
C LEU A 427 12.46 -13.44 -3.60
N THR A 428 11.62 -14.32 -4.14
CA THR A 428 11.26 -14.31 -5.56
C THR A 428 9.75 -14.45 -5.80
N GLY A 429 8.97 -14.89 -4.81
CA GLY A 429 7.55 -15.24 -4.97
C GLY A 429 6.64 -14.03 -5.23
N ASP A 430 6.99 -12.86 -4.70
CA ASP A 430 6.27 -11.59 -4.88
C ASP A 430 6.57 -10.95 -6.25
N GLN A 431 7.78 -11.09 -6.78
CA GLN A 431 8.17 -10.47 -8.06
C GLN A 431 8.13 -11.42 -9.27
N LEU A 432 8.76 -12.58 -9.18
CA LEU A 432 9.01 -13.42 -10.36
C LEU A 432 7.75 -14.17 -10.82
N MET A 433 7.67 -14.33 -12.14
CA MET A 433 6.70 -15.20 -12.81
C MET A 433 7.39 -16.51 -13.19
N PHE A 434 6.89 -17.65 -12.73
CA PHE A 434 7.60 -18.93 -12.83
C PHE A 434 7.13 -19.80 -13.99
N GLU A 435 5.82 -19.87 -14.22
CA GLU A 435 5.24 -20.77 -15.22
C GLU A 435 4.02 -20.19 -15.94
N TYR A 436 4.00 -20.35 -17.26
CA TYR A 436 2.84 -20.00 -18.07
C TYR A 436 1.78 -21.11 -17.97
N ASN A 437 0.62 -20.76 -17.40
CA ASN A 437 -0.55 -21.63 -17.34
C ASN A 437 -1.77 -20.87 -17.87
N PRO A 438 -2.17 -21.10 -19.15
CA PRO A 438 -3.28 -20.37 -19.75
C PRO A 438 -4.62 -20.71 -19.08
N GLU A 439 -4.81 -21.90 -18.52
CA GLU A 439 -6.05 -22.28 -17.84
C GLU A 439 -6.27 -21.45 -16.56
N VAL A 440 -5.22 -21.22 -15.78
CA VAL A 440 -5.27 -20.37 -14.57
C VAL A 440 -5.59 -18.92 -14.93
N ILE A 441 -4.92 -18.37 -15.96
CA ILE A 441 -5.17 -17.00 -16.43
C ILE A 441 -6.60 -16.87 -16.98
N SER A 442 -7.04 -17.84 -17.78
CA SER A 442 -8.39 -17.86 -18.37
C SER A 442 -9.46 -17.98 -17.29
N SER A 443 -9.22 -18.75 -16.23
CA SER A 443 -10.14 -18.90 -15.10
C SER A 443 -10.34 -17.58 -14.35
N ALA A 444 -9.27 -16.83 -14.10
CA ALA A 444 -9.37 -15.50 -13.51
C ALA A 444 -10.10 -14.52 -14.44
N LEU A 445 -9.76 -14.52 -15.73
CA LEU A 445 -10.33 -13.65 -16.74
C LEU A 445 -11.83 -13.91 -16.98
N ALA A 446 -12.28 -15.16 -16.86
CA ALA A 446 -13.69 -15.54 -16.99
C ALA A 446 -14.59 -14.96 -15.88
N LEU A 447 -14.02 -14.51 -14.76
CA LEU A 447 -14.75 -13.88 -13.67
C LEU A 447 -14.93 -12.37 -13.86
N LEU A 448 -14.19 -11.76 -14.79
CA LEU A 448 -14.24 -10.32 -15.07
C LEU A 448 -15.36 -9.98 -16.05
N THR A 449 -16.61 -10.29 -15.66
CA THR A 449 -17.81 -10.05 -16.49
C THR A 449 -18.60 -8.83 -16.01
N PRO A 450 -19.45 -8.22 -16.87
CA PRO A 450 -20.26 -7.08 -16.48
C PRO A 450 -21.21 -7.36 -15.29
N GLU A 451 -21.78 -8.56 -15.21
CA GLU A 451 -22.74 -8.95 -14.18
C GLU A 451 -22.10 -9.06 -12.80
N ARG A 452 -20.79 -9.35 -12.77
CA ARG A 452 -20.00 -9.49 -11.54
C ARG A 452 -19.30 -8.19 -11.15
N ALA A 453 -19.44 -7.12 -11.92
CA ALA A 453 -18.79 -5.85 -11.65
C ALA A 453 -19.54 -5.04 -10.58
N ASN A 454 -18.78 -4.32 -9.77
CA ASN A 454 -19.22 -3.23 -8.90
C ASN A 454 -18.69 -1.92 -9.50
N LEU A 455 -19.56 -0.91 -9.66
CA LEU A 455 -19.18 0.37 -10.26
C LEU A 455 -19.19 1.46 -9.19
N LEU A 456 -18.05 2.12 -9.00
CA LEU A 456 -17.92 3.28 -8.12
C LEU A 456 -17.64 4.53 -8.98
N LEU A 457 -18.57 5.48 -8.96
CA LEU A 457 -18.44 6.77 -9.65
C LEU A 457 -18.24 7.87 -8.61
N LEU A 458 -17.02 8.41 -8.55
CA LEU A 458 -16.63 9.47 -7.65
C LEU A 458 -16.75 10.81 -8.39
N SER A 459 -17.52 11.74 -7.82
CA SER A 459 -17.66 13.09 -8.35
C SER A 459 -18.18 14.06 -7.30
N PRO A 460 -17.63 15.29 -7.18
CA PRO A 460 -18.20 16.35 -6.36
C PRO A 460 -19.64 16.69 -6.76
N GLU A 461 -20.05 16.46 -8.01
CA GLU A 461 -21.40 16.74 -8.50
C GLU A 461 -22.49 15.90 -7.81
N HIS A 462 -22.11 14.84 -7.10
CA HIS A 462 -23.05 14.02 -6.32
C HIS A 462 -23.42 14.64 -4.97
N GLU A 463 -22.78 15.75 -4.58
CA GLU A 463 -23.10 16.46 -3.34
C GLU A 463 -24.58 16.87 -3.30
N GLY A 464 -25.23 16.66 -2.15
CA GLY A 464 -26.67 16.91 -1.96
C GLY A 464 -27.63 15.86 -2.56
N HIS A 465 -27.14 14.91 -3.36
CA HIS A 465 -27.95 13.89 -4.03
C HIS A 465 -27.79 12.48 -3.42
N CYS A 466 -26.81 12.29 -2.53
CA CYS A 466 -26.56 11.02 -1.86
C CYS A 466 -27.50 10.80 -0.66
N SER A 467 -28.17 9.65 -0.60
CA SER A 467 -29.12 9.27 0.46
C SER A 467 -28.49 8.52 1.63
N HIS A 468 -27.28 8.00 1.47
CA HIS A 468 -26.60 7.18 2.48
C HIS A 468 -25.30 7.81 2.94
N LYS A 469 -24.89 7.43 4.15
CA LYS A 469 -23.63 7.83 4.76
C LYS A 469 -22.98 6.62 5.44
N GLU A 470 -21.76 6.29 5.02
CA GLU A 470 -20.95 5.24 5.65
C GLU A 470 -20.64 5.64 7.10
N LYS A 471 -20.68 4.66 8.02
CA LYS A 471 -20.67 4.89 9.47
C LYS A 471 -19.40 5.57 9.97
N TRP A 472 -18.22 5.09 9.55
CA TRP A 472 -16.95 5.46 10.14
C TRP A 472 -16.42 6.74 9.51
N PHE A 473 -16.03 6.67 8.24
CA PHE A 473 -15.43 7.79 7.52
C PHE A 473 -16.45 8.86 7.13
N GLY A 474 -17.74 8.55 7.19
CA GLY A 474 -18.80 9.49 6.83
C GLY A 474 -18.89 9.70 5.32
N THR A 475 -18.56 8.69 4.52
CA THR A 475 -18.64 8.72 3.06
C THR A 475 -20.08 8.87 2.62
N ASN A 476 -20.42 9.96 1.93
CA ASN A 476 -21.75 10.16 1.36
C ASN A 476 -21.84 9.40 0.04
N TYR A 477 -22.87 8.56 -0.11
CA TYR A 477 -23.09 7.79 -1.32
C TYR A 477 -24.56 7.52 -1.63
N SER A 478 -24.88 7.20 -2.87
CA SER A 478 -26.15 6.58 -3.28
C SER A 478 -25.89 5.23 -3.95
N ILE A 479 -26.90 4.36 -3.93
CA ILE A 479 -26.86 3.06 -4.60
C ILE A 479 -27.98 3.05 -5.63
N GLU A 480 -27.63 2.71 -6.86
CA GLU A 480 -28.55 2.66 -8.00
C GLU A 480 -28.40 1.31 -8.71
N ASP A 481 -29.54 0.75 -9.13
CA ASP A 481 -29.51 -0.31 -10.14
C ASP A 481 -29.05 0.28 -11.48
N LEU A 482 -28.40 -0.54 -12.28
CA LEU A 482 -27.98 -0.12 -13.62
C LEU A 482 -29.21 0.24 -14.47
N PRO A 483 -29.15 1.32 -15.28
CA PRO A 483 -30.22 1.63 -16.21
C PRO A 483 -30.52 0.43 -17.12
N GLU A 484 -31.80 0.17 -17.37
CA GLU A 484 -32.27 -1.04 -18.06
C GLU A 484 -31.60 -1.23 -19.43
N GLU A 485 -31.37 -0.14 -20.18
CA GLU A 485 -30.64 -0.15 -21.45
C GLU A 485 -29.24 -0.78 -21.31
N TRP A 486 -28.47 -0.35 -20.31
CA TRP A 486 -27.11 -0.84 -20.08
C TRP A 486 -27.11 -2.24 -19.47
N ALA A 487 -28.04 -2.51 -18.56
CA ALA A 487 -28.20 -3.85 -17.97
C ALA A 487 -28.50 -4.91 -19.04
N GLN A 488 -29.45 -4.63 -19.94
CA GLN A 488 -29.78 -5.53 -21.06
C GLN A 488 -28.62 -5.66 -22.04
N ARG A 489 -27.94 -4.55 -22.37
CA ARG A 489 -26.79 -4.55 -23.28
C ARG A 489 -25.65 -5.39 -22.74
N TRP A 490 -25.38 -5.32 -21.44
CA TRP A 490 -24.26 -6.03 -20.82
C TRP A 490 -24.57 -7.49 -20.50
N ALA A 491 -25.84 -7.83 -20.25
CA ALA A 491 -26.30 -9.21 -20.11
C ALA A 491 -26.35 -9.97 -21.45
N GLY A 492 -26.42 -9.23 -22.56
CA GLY A 492 -26.42 -9.78 -23.91
C GLY A 492 -25.03 -9.89 -24.54
N ASP A 493 -24.99 -10.40 -25.77
CA ASP A 493 -23.76 -10.43 -26.56
C ASP A 493 -23.57 -9.08 -27.27
N PHE A 494 -22.55 -8.31 -26.90
CA PHE A 494 -22.25 -7.00 -27.50
C PHE A 494 -21.00 -7.00 -28.39
N ASP A 495 -21.02 -6.25 -29.48
CA ASP A 495 -19.91 -6.22 -30.44
C ASP A 495 -18.59 -5.72 -29.83
N LEU A 496 -17.47 -6.23 -30.33
CA LEU A 496 -16.14 -5.73 -29.98
C LEU A 496 -15.84 -4.43 -30.72
N ASN A 497 -15.09 -3.54 -30.07
CA ASN A 497 -14.63 -2.31 -30.71
C ASN A 497 -13.34 -2.61 -31.51
N PRO A 498 -13.30 -2.33 -32.82
CA PRO A 498 -12.13 -2.63 -33.66
C PRO A 498 -10.88 -1.80 -33.31
N ASP A 499 -11.04 -0.67 -32.61
CA ASP A 499 -9.92 0.15 -32.15
C ASP A 499 -9.23 -0.47 -30.91
N LEU A 500 -9.80 -1.52 -30.30
CA LEU A 500 -9.23 -2.25 -29.18
C LEU A 500 -8.53 -3.52 -29.67
N TYR A 501 -7.25 -3.68 -29.34
CA TYR A 501 -6.45 -4.85 -29.70
C TYR A 501 -5.23 -5.01 -28.78
N LEU A 502 -4.66 -6.21 -28.76
CA LEU A 502 -3.50 -6.53 -27.94
C LEU A 502 -2.25 -5.72 -28.32
N PRO A 503 -1.35 -5.42 -27.37
CA PRO A 503 -0.11 -4.72 -27.66
C PRO A 503 0.76 -5.50 -28.65
N ALA A 504 1.45 -4.77 -29.53
CA ALA A 504 2.50 -5.33 -30.37
C ALA A 504 3.69 -5.83 -29.54
N GLU A 505 4.59 -6.58 -30.17
CA GLU A 505 5.84 -7.03 -29.55
C GLU A 505 6.66 -5.85 -29.02
N ASN A 506 7.07 -5.93 -27.75
CA ASN A 506 7.86 -4.89 -27.12
C ASN A 506 9.33 -4.95 -27.55
N LYS A 507 9.70 -4.06 -28.47
CA LYS A 507 11.07 -3.94 -29.01
C LYS A 507 12.07 -3.28 -28.05
N PHE A 508 11.61 -2.80 -26.89
CA PHE A 508 12.43 -2.09 -25.91
C PHE A 508 12.89 -2.98 -24.73
N ILE A 509 12.53 -4.27 -24.73
CA ILE A 509 13.05 -5.22 -23.74
C ILE A 509 14.55 -5.37 -23.95
N ALA A 510 15.33 -5.02 -22.92
CA ALA A 510 16.78 -5.08 -22.97
C ALA A 510 17.26 -6.55 -23.11
N THR A 511 18.24 -6.75 -23.97
CA THR A 511 18.87 -8.06 -24.23
C THR A 511 20.39 -8.04 -24.05
N ASP A 512 21.02 -6.87 -24.17
CA ASP A 512 22.44 -6.66 -23.89
C ASP A 512 22.60 -5.95 -22.55
N PHE A 513 23.20 -6.67 -21.59
CA PHE A 513 23.52 -6.18 -20.26
C PHE A 513 25.02 -6.04 -20.03
N ALA A 514 25.83 -6.11 -21.10
CA ALA A 514 27.27 -5.98 -21.00
C ALA A 514 27.66 -4.58 -20.49
N LEU A 515 28.39 -4.54 -19.39
CA LEU A 515 28.95 -3.30 -18.86
C LEU A 515 29.99 -2.75 -19.83
N LYS A 516 29.83 -1.48 -20.22
CA LYS A 516 30.81 -0.83 -21.09
C LYS A 516 32.16 -0.68 -20.37
N PRO A 517 33.31 -0.92 -21.05
CA PRO A 517 34.64 -0.68 -20.48
C PRO A 517 34.85 0.82 -20.25
N SER A 518 35.79 1.18 -19.37
CA SER A 518 36.06 2.60 -19.09
C SER A 518 36.81 3.24 -20.25
N ASP A 519 36.17 4.24 -20.85
CA ASP A 519 36.72 5.09 -21.90
C ASP A 519 37.12 6.48 -21.36
N CYS A 520 36.85 6.76 -20.08
CA CYS A 520 37.25 7.95 -19.37
C CYS A 520 37.91 7.61 -18.02
N PRO A 521 38.75 8.52 -17.46
CA PRO A 521 39.24 8.38 -16.09
C PRO A 521 38.09 8.34 -15.08
N ASP A 522 38.28 7.58 -14.01
CA ASP A 522 37.32 7.56 -12.91
C ASP A 522 37.28 8.90 -12.18
N THR A 523 36.08 9.42 -11.96
CA THR A 523 35.85 10.67 -11.23
C THR A 523 34.93 10.43 -10.04
N GLU A 524 35.19 11.08 -8.91
CA GLU A 524 34.32 10.98 -7.74
C GLU A 524 32.98 11.68 -7.95
N VAL A 525 33.00 12.78 -8.69
CA VAL A 525 31.85 13.64 -9.00
C VAL A 525 31.65 13.76 -10.52
N PRO A 526 30.45 14.15 -10.98
CA PRO A 526 30.23 14.45 -12.40
C PRO A 526 31.15 15.54 -12.90
N VAL A 527 31.75 15.31 -14.08
CA VAL A 527 32.62 16.27 -14.75
C VAL A 527 31.90 16.91 -15.92
N ARG A 528 32.09 18.22 -16.09
CA ARG A 528 31.52 18.95 -17.22
C ARG A 528 32.35 18.68 -18.46
N ILE A 529 31.77 17.95 -19.42
CA ILE A 529 32.44 17.56 -20.66
C ILE A 529 32.06 18.44 -21.86
N VAL A 530 30.93 19.14 -21.78
CA VAL A 530 30.53 20.16 -22.77
C VAL A 530 30.10 21.41 -22.03
N ASN A 531 30.55 22.56 -22.50
CA ASN A 531 30.12 23.87 -22.02
C ASN A 531 30.19 24.87 -23.18
N ASN A 532 29.03 25.26 -23.71
CA ASN A 532 28.92 26.24 -24.79
C ASN A 532 27.65 27.07 -24.64
N GLU A 533 27.40 27.98 -25.59
CA GLU A 533 26.22 28.87 -25.58
C GLU A 533 24.88 28.12 -25.59
N ARG A 534 24.84 26.87 -26.05
CA ARG A 534 23.63 26.03 -26.09
C ARG A 534 23.39 25.25 -24.79
N GLY A 535 24.37 25.18 -23.90
CA GLY A 535 24.22 24.55 -22.59
C GLY A 535 25.47 23.85 -22.07
N CYS A 536 25.26 23.08 -20.99
CA CYS A 536 26.30 22.31 -20.34
C CYS A 536 25.92 20.83 -20.25
N LEU A 537 26.89 19.94 -20.45
CA LEU A 537 26.75 18.51 -20.26
C LEU A 537 27.70 18.06 -19.14
N TRP A 538 27.11 17.44 -18.13
CA TRP A 538 27.83 16.80 -17.04
C TRP A 538 27.75 15.29 -17.24
N PHE A 539 28.89 14.63 -17.16
CA PHE A 539 29.00 13.20 -17.33
C PHE A 539 29.74 12.58 -16.15
N LYS A 540 29.25 11.42 -15.72
CA LYS A 540 29.93 10.55 -14.77
C LYS A 540 29.63 9.12 -15.18
N LYS A 541 30.67 8.35 -15.41
CA LYS A 541 30.51 6.90 -15.54
C LYS A 541 30.28 6.27 -14.17
N ASP A 542 29.35 5.32 -14.08
CA ASP A 542 29.18 4.55 -12.86
C ASP A 542 30.40 3.65 -12.61
N ASN A 543 30.99 3.80 -11.43
CA ASN A 543 32.06 2.98 -10.90
C ASN A 543 31.72 2.35 -9.55
N LYS A 544 30.47 2.51 -9.08
CA LYS A 544 30.01 2.05 -7.77
C LYS A 544 29.06 0.86 -7.87
N PHE A 545 28.02 0.97 -8.68
CA PHE A 545 26.93 -0.01 -8.68
C PHE A 545 27.18 -1.15 -9.67
N LYS A 546 27.90 -0.88 -10.78
CA LYS A 546 28.28 -1.85 -11.81
C LYS A 546 27.07 -2.62 -12.34
N ILE A 547 25.95 -1.92 -12.51
CA ILE A 547 24.71 -2.42 -13.10
C ILE A 547 24.51 -1.82 -14.50
N PRO A 548 23.80 -2.51 -15.41
CA PRO A 548 23.56 -2.05 -16.78
C PRO A 548 22.46 -0.97 -16.84
N LYS A 549 22.56 0.05 -15.99
CA LYS A 549 21.64 1.18 -15.90
C LYS A 549 22.39 2.51 -16.06
N GLY A 550 21.72 3.48 -16.65
CA GLY A 550 22.23 4.84 -16.80
C GLY A 550 21.13 5.86 -16.54
N VAL A 551 21.49 6.98 -15.93
CA VAL A 551 20.54 8.06 -15.63
C VAL A 551 20.88 9.27 -16.50
N VAL A 552 19.96 9.67 -17.35
CA VAL A 552 20.07 10.89 -18.16
C VAL A 552 19.10 11.93 -17.59
N LYS A 553 19.64 13.04 -17.09
CA LYS A 553 18.85 14.19 -16.63
C LYS A 553 19.08 15.37 -17.56
N CYS A 554 18.01 15.92 -18.11
CA CYS A 554 18.06 17.10 -18.97
C CYS A 554 17.31 18.25 -18.30
N VAL A 555 17.95 19.41 -18.18
CA VAL A 555 17.33 20.63 -17.67
C VAL A 555 17.34 21.68 -18.78
N CYS A 556 16.16 22.01 -19.29
CA CYS A 556 16.00 23.06 -20.30
C CYS A 556 15.70 24.38 -19.60
N VAL A 557 16.65 25.33 -19.64
CA VAL A 557 16.46 26.65 -19.05
C VAL A 557 15.79 27.55 -20.08
N CYS A 558 14.56 27.98 -19.81
CA CYS A 558 13.83 28.96 -20.60
C CYS A 558 13.31 30.08 -19.69
N VAL A 559 13.75 31.31 -19.95
CA VAL A 559 13.41 32.48 -19.11
C VAL A 559 11.90 32.78 -19.14
N TYR A 560 11.22 32.39 -20.23
CA TYR A 560 9.78 32.61 -20.41
C TYR A 560 8.90 31.58 -19.68
N VAL A 561 9.44 30.48 -19.16
CA VAL A 561 8.63 29.46 -18.46
C VAL A 561 8.20 29.95 -17.07
N TYR A 562 8.96 30.85 -16.45
CA TYR A 562 8.63 31.45 -15.14
C TYR A 562 8.11 32.89 -15.24
N TRP A 563 8.35 33.57 -16.36
CA TRP A 563 7.76 34.86 -16.64
C TRP A 563 6.41 34.62 -17.34
N GLY A 564 5.35 34.53 -16.55
CA GLY A 564 3.96 34.50 -17.03
C GLY A 564 3.57 35.78 -17.77
N VAL A 565 4.19 36.03 -18.92
CA VAL A 565 3.84 37.15 -19.79
C VAL A 565 2.90 36.61 -20.85
N PHE A 566 1.61 36.77 -20.56
CA PHE A 566 0.59 36.90 -21.59
C PHE A 566 1.03 37.99 -22.57
N PHE A 567 1.41 37.60 -23.78
CA PHE A 567 1.27 38.45 -24.95
C PHE A 567 0.10 37.89 -25.75
N CYS A 568 -1.09 38.48 -25.52
CA CYS A 568 -2.14 38.55 -26.53
C CYS A 568 -1.87 39.76 -27.43
#